data_AF-A0AA87TFN3-F1
#
_entry.id   AF-A0AA87TFN3-F1
#
_cell.length_a   1.000
_cell.length_b   1.000
_cell.length_c   1.000
_cell.angle_alpha   90.00
_cell.angle_beta   90.00
_cell.angle_gamma   90.00
#
_symmetry.space_group_name_H-M   'P 1'
#
loop_
_entity.id
_entity.type
_entity.pdbx_description
1 polymer ?
#
loop_
_entity_poly.entity_id
_entity_poly.type
_entity_poly.pdbx_seq_one_letter_code
_entity_poly.pdbx_strand_id
1 'polypeptide(L)'
;MKKKILVFIFIIINISCQISFFISPEIGSKVVSYAYKYINANTKYVCGGRDSLHTGVINIDCSGLVVQCYRYAIADNIKYDLLFCDANIQDMFKYYSVFTDTLSAGDIIFMSEEDNNDMPTHIGIYIKTIDNNIYNNIYSIDATQGKIEQETHFNNTFNDSYSLINNPNVLS
;
A
#
# COMPACT_ATOMS: atom_id res chain seq x y z
N MET A 1 -10.59 1.11 -48.31
CA MET A 1 -11.22 0.81 -47.00
C MET A 1 -10.31 0.04 -46.02
N LYS A 2 -9.45 -0.90 -46.47
CA LYS A 2 -8.57 -1.69 -45.58
C LYS A 2 -7.53 -0.89 -44.76
N LYS A 3 -6.97 0.20 -45.31
CA LYS A 3 -6.00 1.06 -44.59
C LYS A 3 -6.61 1.85 -43.42
N LYS A 4 -7.92 2.17 -43.46
CA LYS A 4 -8.61 2.89 -42.38
C LYS A 4 -8.90 1.97 -41.17
N ILE A 5 -9.10 0.69 -41.41
CA ILE A 5 -9.31 -0.33 -40.36
C ILE A 5 -8.02 -0.62 -39.58
N LEU A 6 -6.87 -0.66 -40.27
CA LEU A 6 -5.57 -0.88 -39.61
C LEU A 6 -5.21 0.25 -38.63
N VAL A 7 -5.54 1.50 -38.98
CA VAL A 7 -5.32 2.67 -38.11
C VAL A 7 -6.23 2.63 -36.88
N PHE A 8 -7.48 2.18 -37.01
CA PHE A 8 -8.39 2.02 -35.89
C PHE A 8 -7.93 0.95 -34.90
N ILE A 9 -7.38 -0.17 -35.37
CA ILE A 9 -6.81 -1.22 -34.52
C ILE A 9 -5.59 -0.70 -33.75
N PHE A 10 -4.73 0.10 -34.39
CA PHE A 10 -3.58 0.71 -33.73
C PHE A 10 -3.99 1.73 -32.65
N ILE A 11 -5.07 2.48 -32.87
CA ILE A 11 -5.63 3.42 -31.89
C ILE A 11 -6.22 2.66 -30.68
N ILE A 12 -6.95 1.55 -30.90
CA ILE A 12 -7.51 0.74 -29.81
C ILE A 12 -6.41 0.11 -28.95
N ILE A 13 -5.30 -0.35 -29.54
CA ILE A 13 -4.16 -0.92 -28.80
C ILE A 13 -3.43 0.12 -27.94
N ASN A 14 -3.43 1.40 -28.34
CA ASN A 14 -2.83 2.48 -27.53
C ASN A 14 -3.80 3.04 -26.46
N ILE A 15 -5.12 2.82 -26.58
CA ILE A 15 -6.11 3.18 -25.55
C ILE A 15 -6.16 2.17 -24.39
N SER A 16 -5.46 1.03 -24.49
CA SER A 16 -5.19 0.14 -23.35
C SER A 16 -4.35 0.81 -22.23
N CYS A 17 -4.07 2.11 -22.37
CA CYS A 17 -3.56 3.03 -21.36
C CYS A 17 -4.06 2.70 -19.95
N GLN A 18 -3.12 2.18 -19.15
CA GLN A 18 -2.90 2.52 -17.74
C GLN A 18 -4.18 2.77 -16.94
N ILE A 19 -4.99 1.74 -16.75
CA ILE A 19 -5.95 1.77 -15.67
C ILE A 19 -5.12 1.65 -14.39
N SER A 20 -4.85 2.80 -13.76
CA SER A 20 -4.41 2.82 -12.36
C SER A 20 -5.55 2.23 -11.55
N PHE A 21 -5.34 1.03 -11.04
CA PHE A 21 -6.26 0.45 -10.08
C PHE A 21 -5.96 1.13 -8.74
N PHE A 22 -7.00 1.46 -8.00
CA PHE A 22 -6.89 1.93 -6.62
C PHE A 22 -7.33 0.79 -5.70
N ILE A 23 -6.85 0.79 -4.45
CA ILE A 23 -7.39 -0.10 -3.42
C ILE A 23 -8.90 0.09 -3.35
N SER A 24 -9.65 -0.99 -3.52
CA SER A 24 -11.09 -0.93 -3.30
C SER A 24 -11.36 -0.63 -1.82
N PRO A 25 -12.40 0.15 -1.48
CA PRO A 25 -12.72 0.48 -0.09
C PRO A 25 -12.89 -0.76 0.82
N GLU A 26 -13.37 -1.87 0.27
CA GLU A 26 -13.48 -3.16 0.98
C GLU A 26 -12.11 -3.69 1.43
N ILE A 27 -11.14 -3.70 0.52
CA ILE A 27 -9.78 -4.13 0.84
C ILE A 27 -9.13 -3.16 1.80
N GLY A 28 -9.25 -1.85 1.56
CA GLY A 28 -8.66 -0.83 2.41
C GLY A 28 -9.12 -0.96 3.86
N SER A 29 -10.43 -1.18 4.05
CA SER A 29 -11.03 -1.50 5.35
C SER A 29 -10.38 -2.72 6.02
N LYS A 30 -10.15 -3.81 5.28
CA LYS A 30 -9.53 -5.03 5.82
C LYS A 30 -8.05 -4.80 6.17
N VAL A 31 -7.30 -4.11 5.31
CA VAL A 31 -5.89 -3.73 5.56
C VAL A 31 -5.79 -3.00 6.89
N VAL A 32 -6.63 -1.97 7.09
CA VAL A 32 -6.69 -1.22 8.35
C VAL A 32 -7.05 -2.11 9.54
N SER A 33 -8.02 -3.02 9.39
CA SER A 33 -8.37 -3.97 10.44
C SER A 33 -7.19 -4.85 10.86
N TYR A 34 -6.41 -5.35 9.90
CA TYR A 34 -5.21 -6.15 10.18
C TYR A 34 -4.07 -5.33 10.77
N ALA A 35 -3.90 -4.07 10.37
CA ALA A 35 -2.95 -3.16 10.99
C ALA A 35 -3.23 -3.00 12.49
N TYR A 36 -4.51 -2.82 12.87
CA TYR A 36 -4.91 -2.81 14.28
C TYR A 36 -4.67 -4.14 14.98
N LYS A 37 -4.83 -5.28 14.32
CA LYS A 37 -4.49 -6.58 14.93
C LYS A 37 -3.01 -6.69 15.24
N TYR A 38 -2.14 -6.18 14.37
CA TYR A 38 -0.70 -6.15 14.60
C TYR A 38 -0.31 -5.19 15.74
N ILE A 39 -0.93 -4.01 15.84
CA ILE A 39 -0.77 -3.09 16.99
C ILE A 39 -1.11 -3.80 18.30
N ASN A 40 -2.24 -4.50 18.33
CA ASN A 40 -2.77 -5.11 19.54
C ASN A 40 -2.15 -6.48 19.86
N ALA A 41 -1.23 -6.97 19.03
CA ALA A 41 -0.49 -8.19 19.25
C ALA A 41 0.86 -7.92 19.93
N ASN A 42 1.56 -8.97 20.33
CA ASN A 42 2.91 -8.88 20.90
C ASN A 42 3.94 -8.68 19.78
N THR A 43 3.86 -7.53 19.10
CA THR A 43 4.65 -7.23 17.92
C THR A 43 5.86 -6.37 18.26
N LYS A 44 7.02 -6.76 17.75
CA LYS A 44 8.30 -6.07 17.92
C LYS A 44 8.88 -5.72 16.56
N TYR A 45 9.42 -4.52 16.46
CA TYR A 45 10.17 -4.13 15.28
C TYR A 45 11.48 -4.90 15.15
N VAL A 46 11.67 -5.52 13.98
CA VAL A 46 12.90 -6.17 13.57
C VAL A 46 13.10 -5.91 12.09
N CYS A 47 14.21 -5.25 11.72
CA CYS A 47 14.56 -5.01 10.32
C CYS A 47 14.61 -6.33 9.53
N GLY A 48 13.90 -6.39 8.41
CA GLY A 48 13.68 -7.59 7.60
C GLY A 48 12.56 -8.52 8.10
N GLY A 49 11.92 -8.20 9.22
CA GLY A 49 10.88 -9.02 9.85
C GLY A 49 9.57 -9.03 9.06
N ARG A 50 8.93 -10.19 8.94
CA ARG A 50 7.68 -10.38 8.18
C ARG A 50 6.74 -11.41 8.82
N ASP A 51 6.80 -11.56 10.13
CA ASP A 51 6.06 -12.62 10.82
C ASP A 51 4.54 -12.48 10.58
N SER A 52 3.89 -13.61 10.39
CA SER A 52 2.43 -13.72 10.34
C SER A 52 1.84 -13.49 11.73
N LEU A 53 0.65 -12.86 11.81
CA LEU A 53 -0.13 -12.82 13.05
C LEU A 53 -0.23 -14.19 13.73
N HIS A 54 0.19 -14.26 14.98
CA HIS A 54 0.10 -15.43 15.85
C HIS A 54 0.16 -15.00 17.33
N THR A 55 0.10 -15.95 18.27
CA THR A 55 0.05 -15.67 19.71
C THR A 55 1.41 -15.39 20.37
N GLY A 56 2.52 -15.75 19.71
CA GLY A 56 3.88 -15.46 20.17
C GLY A 56 4.38 -14.04 19.87
N VAL A 57 5.69 -13.81 20.04
CA VAL A 57 6.35 -12.56 19.65
C VAL A 57 6.43 -12.47 18.12
N ILE A 58 5.81 -11.45 17.54
CA ILE A 58 5.80 -11.21 16.09
C ILE A 58 6.94 -10.24 15.77
N ASN A 59 7.86 -10.62 14.90
CA ASN A 59 8.95 -9.77 14.43
C ASN A 59 8.59 -9.19 13.06
N ILE A 60 8.49 -7.87 12.97
CA ILE A 60 8.06 -7.20 11.73
C ILE A 60 8.84 -5.92 11.48
N ASP A 61 9.09 -5.57 10.23
CA ASP A 61 9.49 -4.21 9.83
C ASP A 61 8.34 -3.44 9.17
N CYS A 62 8.57 -2.18 8.81
CA CYS A 62 7.54 -1.33 8.20
C CYS A 62 7.02 -1.89 6.87
N SER A 63 7.89 -2.45 6.03
CA SER A 63 7.49 -3.11 4.78
C SER A 63 6.75 -4.42 5.04
N GLY A 64 7.20 -5.22 6.00
CA GLY A 64 6.59 -6.46 6.42
C GLY A 64 5.19 -6.26 6.95
N LEU A 65 4.95 -5.18 7.71
CA LEU A 65 3.63 -4.84 8.21
C LEU A 65 2.64 -4.62 7.07
N VAL A 66 3.03 -3.80 6.08
CA VAL A 66 2.22 -3.55 4.89
C VAL A 66 1.96 -4.85 4.13
N VAL A 67 3.01 -5.61 3.78
CA VAL A 67 2.88 -6.88 3.06
C VAL A 67 1.87 -7.80 3.75
N GLN A 68 2.00 -7.98 5.06
CA GLN A 68 1.17 -8.93 5.79
C GLN A 68 -0.28 -8.44 5.92
N CYS A 69 -0.51 -7.15 6.16
CA CYS A 69 -1.86 -6.60 6.21
C CYS A 69 -2.59 -6.77 4.88
N TYR A 70 -1.92 -6.52 3.75
CA TYR A 70 -2.47 -6.75 2.42
C TYR A 70 -2.69 -8.22 2.12
N ARG A 71 -1.72 -9.08 2.47
CA ARG A 71 -1.84 -10.54 2.31
C ARG A 71 -3.07 -11.08 3.01
N TYR A 72 -3.31 -10.64 4.24
CA TYR A 72 -4.51 -11.04 4.97
C TYR A 72 -5.79 -10.40 4.42
N ALA A 73 -5.76 -9.15 3.97
CA ALA A 73 -6.93 -8.47 3.41
C ALA A 73 -7.50 -9.18 2.17
N ILE A 74 -6.65 -9.88 1.42
CA ILE A 74 -7.05 -10.60 0.21
C ILE A 74 -7.10 -12.11 0.35
N ALA A 75 -6.71 -12.69 1.49
CA ALA A 75 -6.53 -14.14 1.64
C ALA A 75 -7.78 -14.96 1.23
N ASP A 76 -8.96 -14.40 1.48
CA ASP A 76 -10.26 -15.04 1.16
C ASP A 76 -10.89 -14.50 -0.15
N ASN A 77 -10.14 -13.73 -0.95
CA ASN A 77 -10.67 -13.06 -2.14
C ASN A 77 -9.94 -13.52 -3.42
N ILE A 78 -10.58 -14.44 -4.15
CA ILE A 78 -10.08 -14.99 -5.42
C ILE A 78 -9.91 -13.96 -6.55
N LYS A 79 -10.40 -12.74 -6.38
CA LYS A 79 -10.35 -11.69 -7.41
C LYS A 79 -9.02 -10.94 -7.42
N TYR A 80 -8.30 -10.95 -6.31
CA TYR A 80 -7.12 -10.12 -6.10
C TYR A 80 -5.85 -10.96 -5.92
N ASP A 81 -4.77 -10.51 -6.56
CA ASP A 81 -3.44 -11.05 -6.36
C ASP A 81 -2.53 -9.99 -5.70
N LEU A 82 -1.71 -10.42 -4.72
CA LEU A 82 -0.71 -9.57 -4.08
C LEU A 82 0.61 -9.61 -4.87
N LEU A 83 0.95 -8.53 -5.55
CA LEU A 83 2.17 -8.47 -6.36
C LEU A 83 3.45 -8.19 -5.57
N PHE A 84 3.33 -7.57 -4.41
CA PHE A 84 4.45 -7.11 -3.60
C PHE A 84 4.69 -8.02 -2.40
N CYS A 85 4.52 -9.33 -2.57
CA CYS A 85 4.53 -10.30 -1.48
C CYS A 85 5.87 -10.39 -0.73
N ASP A 86 6.96 -9.91 -1.35
CA ASP A 86 8.29 -9.84 -0.77
C ASP A 86 9.00 -8.48 -0.97
N ALA A 87 8.28 -7.45 -1.42
CA ALA A 87 8.85 -6.15 -1.76
C ALA A 87 9.36 -5.40 -0.51
N ASN A 88 10.50 -4.72 -0.64
CA ASN A 88 10.94 -3.71 0.31
C ASN A 88 10.32 -2.34 -0.02
N ILE A 89 10.60 -1.34 0.79
CA ILE A 89 10.08 0.04 0.64
C ILE A 89 10.38 0.62 -0.75
N GLN A 90 11.62 0.47 -1.24
CA GLN A 90 12.02 1.05 -2.52
C GLN A 90 11.34 0.35 -3.69
N ASP A 91 11.18 -0.97 -3.64
CA ASP A 91 10.47 -1.72 -4.67
C ASP A 91 8.98 -1.39 -4.67
N MET A 92 8.36 -1.27 -3.50
CA MET A 92 6.99 -0.79 -3.36
C MET A 92 6.83 0.60 -3.99
N PHE A 93 7.72 1.53 -3.65
CA PHE A 93 7.68 2.90 -4.17
C PHE A 93 7.94 3.00 -5.68
N LYS A 94 8.78 2.14 -6.27
CA LYS A 94 9.13 2.24 -7.69
C LYS A 94 8.20 1.47 -8.62
N TYR A 95 7.73 0.30 -8.20
CA TYR A 95 7.15 -0.69 -9.11
C TYR A 95 5.72 -1.06 -8.78
N TYR A 96 5.28 -0.84 -7.54
CA TYR A 96 3.97 -1.29 -7.08
C TYR A 96 3.04 -0.14 -6.68
N SER A 97 3.49 1.10 -6.85
CA SER A 97 2.85 2.36 -6.45
C SER A 97 2.23 3.14 -7.58
N VAL A 98 1.24 3.97 -7.24
CA VAL A 98 0.86 5.12 -8.05
C VAL A 98 0.57 6.30 -7.12
N PHE A 99 1.08 7.48 -7.46
CA PHE A 99 0.80 8.70 -6.73
C PHE A 99 -0.70 9.05 -6.75
N THR A 100 -1.23 9.55 -5.64
CA THR A 100 -2.62 10.06 -5.56
C THR A 100 -2.70 11.35 -4.76
N ASP A 101 -3.64 12.22 -5.14
CA ASP A 101 -4.05 13.37 -4.36
C ASP A 101 -5.29 13.08 -3.48
N THR A 102 -5.91 11.91 -3.64
CA THR A 102 -7.06 11.46 -2.85
C THR A 102 -6.74 10.21 -2.06
N LEU A 103 -6.55 10.36 -0.75
CA LEU A 103 -6.24 9.25 0.17
C LEU A 103 -7.51 8.55 0.67
N SER A 104 -7.46 7.22 0.68
CA SER A 104 -8.48 6.32 1.21
C SER A 104 -7.86 5.38 2.25
N ALA A 105 -8.62 5.07 3.31
CA ALA A 105 -8.17 4.18 4.38
C ALA A 105 -7.62 2.87 3.81
N GLY A 106 -6.39 2.49 4.19
CA GLY A 106 -5.66 1.34 3.67
C GLY A 106 -4.56 1.70 2.68
N ASP A 107 -4.55 2.90 2.10
CA ASP A 107 -3.46 3.40 1.26
C ASP A 107 -2.12 3.38 2.01
N ILE A 108 -1.00 3.42 1.27
CA ILE A 108 0.34 3.33 1.87
C ILE A 108 0.99 4.70 1.82
N ILE A 109 1.34 5.20 2.99
CA ILE A 109 2.06 6.46 3.14
C ILE A 109 3.55 6.19 3.09
N PHE A 110 4.27 6.90 2.23
CA PHE A 110 5.72 6.82 2.10
C PHE A 110 6.35 8.02 2.77
N MET A 111 7.37 7.78 3.56
CA MET A 111 8.01 8.77 4.41
C MET A 111 9.51 8.75 4.14
N SER A 112 10.10 9.93 4.06
CA SER A 112 11.54 10.11 3.95
C SER A 112 12.08 10.94 5.11
N GLU A 113 13.36 10.73 5.42
CA GLU A 113 14.10 11.64 6.29
C GLU A 113 14.32 12.98 5.58
N GLU A 114 14.47 14.07 6.34
CA GLU A 114 14.46 15.45 5.84
C GLU A 114 15.50 15.76 4.73
N ASP A 115 16.57 14.97 4.65
CA ASP A 115 17.69 15.19 3.74
C ASP A 115 17.69 14.29 2.49
N ASN A 116 16.70 13.40 2.32
CA ASN A 116 16.62 12.49 1.17
C ASN A 116 15.22 12.48 0.53
N ASN A 117 15.01 13.35 -0.45
CA ASN A 117 13.72 13.52 -1.11
C ASN A 117 13.53 12.65 -2.36
N ASP A 118 14.46 11.75 -2.68
CA ASP A 118 14.37 10.95 -3.91
C ASP A 118 13.80 9.56 -3.65
N MET A 119 14.02 9.00 -2.45
CA MET A 119 13.58 7.66 -2.09
C MET A 119 13.06 7.60 -0.65
N PRO A 120 11.88 7.03 -0.43
CA PRO A 120 11.35 6.85 0.92
C PRO A 120 12.16 5.83 1.71
N THR A 121 12.32 6.11 2.99
CA THR A 121 13.04 5.29 3.96
C THR A 121 12.11 4.54 4.90
N HIS A 122 10.83 4.93 4.93
CA HIS A 122 9.83 4.39 5.84
C HIS A 122 8.44 4.37 5.22
N ILE A 123 7.55 3.49 5.69
CA ILE A 123 6.18 3.36 5.16
C ILE A 123 5.16 3.04 6.26
N GLY A 124 3.90 3.42 6.03
CA GLY A 124 2.79 3.17 6.94
C GLY A 124 1.46 3.00 6.20
N ILE A 125 0.45 2.51 6.92
CA ILE A 125 -0.92 2.32 6.41
C ILE A 125 -1.75 3.54 6.80
N TYR A 126 -2.24 4.29 5.81
CA TYR A 126 -3.14 5.42 6.01
C TYR A 126 -4.47 4.99 6.63
N ILE A 127 -4.92 5.74 7.63
CA ILE A 127 -6.22 5.54 8.30
C ILE A 127 -7.18 6.66 7.92
N LYS A 128 -6.77 7.91 8.15
CA LYS A 128 -7.57 9.12 7.92
C LYS A 128 -6.71 10.39 7.99
N THR A 129 -7.21 11.47 7.42
CA THR A 129 -6.75 12.83 7.69
C THR A 129 -7.56 13.46 8.81
N ILE A 130 -6.90 14.21 9.68
CA ILE A 130 -7.52 15.02 10.73
C ILE A 130 -7.55 16.49 10.25
N ASP A 131 -8.68 17.17 10.46
CA ASP A 131 -8.88 18.59 10.09
C ASP A 131 -8.70 18.92 8.60
N ASN A 132 -8.87 17.93 7.71
CA ASN A 132 -8.73 18.05 6.25
C ASN A 132 -7.38 18.61 5.77
N ASN A 133 -6.35 18.62 6.61
CA ASN A 133 -5.00 19.03 6.22
C ASN A 133 -4.15 17.79 5.90
N ILE A 134 -4.14 17.40 4.62
CA ILE A 134 -3.39 16.25 4.12
C ILE A 134 -1.87 16.39 4.24
N TYR A 135 -1.36 17.60 4.46
CA TYR A 135 0.07 17.85 4.53
C TYR A 135 0.63 17.67 5.93
N ASN A 136 -0.17 17.92 6.97
CA ASN A 136 0.35 17.98 8.35
C ASN A 136 -0.37 17.08 9.35
N ASN A 137 -1.53 16.51 8.99
CA ASN A 137 -2.42 15.83 9.93
C ASN A 137 -2.90 14.47 9.39
N ILE A 138 -1.95 13.64 8.98
CA ILE A 138 -2.23 12.25 8.60
C ILE A 138 -2.17 11.37 9.85
N TYR A 139 -3.12 10.44 9.92
CA TYR A 139 -3.13 9.35 10.88
C TYR A 139 -2.81 8.04 10.17
N SER A 140 -1.70 7.41 10.53
CA SER A 140 -1.23 6.16 9.94
C SER A 140 -0.84 5.14 11.00
N ILE A 141 -0.73 3.87 10.60
CA ILE A 141 -0.17 2.79 11.40
C ILE A 141 1.10 2.30 10.71
N ASP A 142 2.22 2.27 11.44
CA ASP A 142 3.49 1.80 10.95
C ASP A 142 4.25 0.99 12.01
N ALA A 143 5.35 0.37 11.60
CA ALA A 143 6.25 -0.34 12.51
C ALA A 143 7.55 0.45 12.63
N THR A 144 7.84 0.99 13.81
CA THR A 144 9.04 1.79 14.10
C THR A 144 9.91 1.11 15.14
N GLN A 145 11.14 1.58 15.35
CA GLN A 145 12.08 0.90 16.24
C GLN A 145 11.53 0.76 17.68
N GLY A 146 11.17 -0.47 18.03
CA GLY A 146 10.72 -0.85 19.38
C GLY A 146 9.20 -1.00 19.56
N LYS A 147 8.37 -0.59 18.59
CA LYS A 147 6.89 -0.72 18.70
C LYS A 147 6.20 -0.56 17.33
N ILE A 148 4.95 -0.99 17.25
CA ILE A 148 4.03 -0.54 16.19
C ILE A 148 3.27 0.63 16.77
N GLU A 149 3.23 1.73 16.02
CA GLU A 149 2.68 2.99 16.50
C GLU A 149 1.54 3.48 15.63
N GLN A 150 0.87 4.46 16.20
CA GLN A 150 -0.10 5.25 15.52
C GLN A 150 0.42 6.68 15.53
N GLU A 151 0.96 7.12 14.39
CA GLU A 151 1.58 8.44 14.29
C GLU A 151 0.58 9.48 13.82
N THR A 152 0.74 10.69 14.38
CA THR A 152 0.02 11.91 14.00
C THR A 152 1.11 12.93 13.72
N HIS A 153 1.13 13.51 12.52
CA HIS A 153 2.06 14.54 12.03
C HIS A 153 3.27 14.04 11.22
N PHE A 154 3.31 14.47 9.96
CA PHE A 154 4.50 14.42 9.10
C PHE A 154 4.59 15.74 8.33
N ASN A 155 5.80 16.24 8.06
CA ASN A 155 6.05 17.40 7.20
C ASN A 155 6.69 17.02 5.84
N ASN A 156 7.11 15.77 5.66
CA ASN A 156 7.82 15.27 4.46
C ASN A 156 7.25 13.93 3.99
N THR A 157 6.00 13.95 3.50
CA THR A 157 5.27 12.74 3.14
C THR A 157 5.08 12.63 1.63
N PHE A 158 5.46 11.50 1.07
CA PHE A 158 4.97 11.03 -0.22
C PHE A 158 3.62 10.36 0.03
N ASN A 159 2.55 11.08 -0.29
CA ASN A 159 1.20 10.58 -0.15
C ASN A 159 0.86 9.76 -1.39
N ASP A 160 0.99 8.43 -1.28
CA ASP A 160 0.77 7.51 -2.39
C ASP A 160 -0.39 6.55 -2.07
N SER A 161 -1.05 6.02 -3.10
CA SER A 161 -2.07 4.96 -2.97
C SER A 161 -1.72 3.79 -3.87
N TYR A 162 -2.15 2.59 -3.50
CA TYR A 162 -1.66 1.37 -4.15
C TYR A 162 -2.82 0.55 -4.66
N SER A 163 -2.54 -0.48 -5.44
CA SER A 163 -3.55 -1.40 -5.95
C SER A 163 -3.07 -2.83 -5.82
N LEU A 164 -4.01 -3.67 -5.42
CA LEU A 164 -4.02 -5.09 -5.77
C LEU A 164 -4.36 -5.24 -7.25
N ILE A 165 -3.59 -6.05 -7.99
CA ILE A 165 -4.01 -6.42 -9.34
C ILE A 165 -5.24 -7.32 -9.23
N ASN A 166 -6.31 -6.94 -9.92
CA ASN A 166 -7.37 -7.87 -10.28
C ASN A 166 -6.76 -8.94 -11.20
N ASN A 167 -6.95 -10.22 -10.90
CA ASN A 167 -6.65 -11.26 -11.87
C ASN A 167 -7.56 -11.06 -13.10
N PRO A 168 -7.04 -10.66 -14.28
CA PRO A 168 -7.87 -10.45 -15.46
C PRO A 168 -8.49 -11.76 -15.98
N ASN A 169 -8.09 -12.93 -15.45
CA ASN A 169 -8.59 -14.24 -15.85
C ASN A 169 -9.83 -14.72 -15.05
N VAL A 170 -10.41 -13.91 -14.16
CA VAL A 170 -11.62 -14.31 -13.39
C VAL A 170 -12.91 -13.76 -14.02
N LEU A 171 -12.83 -13.15 -15.21
CA LEU A 171 -13.98 -12.94 -16.09
C LEU A 171 -14.00 -14.03 -17.18
N SER A 172 -14.31 -15.27 -16.77
CA SER A 172 -14.74 -16.34 -17.68
C SER A 172 -15.79 -17.21 -17.00
#